data_AF-A0A7C1YS35-F1
#
_entry.id   AF-A0A7C1YS35-F1
#
_cell.length_a   1.000
_cell.length_b   1.000
_cell.length_c   1.000
_cell.angle_alpha   90.00
_cell.angle_beta   90.00
_cell.angle_gamma   90.00
#
_symmetry.space_group_name_H-M   'P 1'
#
loop_
_entity.id
_entity.type
_entity.pdbx_description
1 polymer ?
#
loop_
_entity_poly.entity_id
_entity_poly.type
_entity_poly.pdbx_seq_one_letter_code
_entity_poly.pdbx_strand_id
1 'polypeptide(L)'
;MEITAAMVKELRDKTNAGMMDCKKALQETGGDIKKAIDYLRQKGLAVAQKRAGRTTSEGMVQSYIHAGGRIGVLVEVNCETDFTAKSEAFQEFVKNLAMHIAATNPLGITREDVPEEVVER
;
A
#
# COMPACT_ATOMS: atom_id res chain seq x y z
N MET A 1 26.38 17.32 -3.57
CA MET A 1 26.07 16.87 -4.94
C MET A 1 24.84 17.63 -5.42
N GLU A 2 24.84 18.12 -6.65
CA GLU A 2 23.68 18.85 -7.19
C GLU A 2 22.59 17.86 -7.62
N ILE A 3 21.35 18.06 -7.14
CA ILE A 3 20.22 17.19 -7.49
C ILE A 3 19.59 17.71 -8.79
N THR A 4 19.73 16.93 -9.86
CA THR A 4 19.22 17.30 -11.18
C THR A 4 17.73 16.95 -11.35
N ALA A 5 17.03 17.66 -12.23
CA ALA A 5 15.63 17.36 -12.55
C ALA A 5 15.44 15.94 -13.12
N ALA A 6 16.44 15.43 -13.85
CA ALA A 6 16.43 14.06 -14.38
C ALA A 6 16.43 13.01 -13.27
N MET A 7 17.25 13.19 -12.22
CA MET A 7 17.29 12.28 -11.06
C MET A 7 15.95 12.28 -10.30
N VAL A 8 15.35 13.46 -10.12
CA VAL A 8 14.04 13.57 -9.46
C VAL A 8 12.97 12.86 -10.28
N LYS A 9 12.98 13.03 -11.61
CA LYS A 9 12.07 12.32 -12.51
C LYS A 9 12.26 10.81 -12.42
N GLU A 10 13.50 10.33 -12.49
CA GLU A 10 13.80 8.89 -12.39
C GLU A 10 13.27 8.29 -11.08
N LEU A 11 13.53 8.94 -9.95
CA LEU A 11 13.05 8.46 -8.65
C LEU A 11 11.53 8.46 -8.58
N ARG A 12 10.88 9.50 -9.12
CA ARG A 12 9.43 9.59 -9.20
C ARG A 12 8.85 8.47 -10.05
N ASP A 13 9.41 8.20 -11.22
CA ASP A 13 8.91 7.15 -12.12
C ASP A 13 9.01 5.76 -11.48
N LYS A 14 10.01 5.53 -10.60
CA LYS A 14 10.18 4.27 -9.86
C LYS A 14 9.27 4.12 -8.63
N THR A 15 8.87 5.23 -7.99
CA THR A 15 8.22 5.21 -6.68
C THR A 15 6.80 5.77 -6.68
N ASN A 16 6.44 6.49 -7.74
CA ASN A 16 5.24 7.30 -7.86
C ASN A 16 5.05 8.36 -6.75
N ALA A 17 6.12 8.70 -6.02
CA ALA A 17 6.07 9.69 -4.95
C ALA A 17 5.96 11.13 -5.51
N GLY A 18 5.52 12.06 -4.67
CA GLY A 18 5.43 13.48 -5.04
C GLY A 18 6.78 14.06 -5.48
N MET A 19 6.77 14.98 -6.45
CA MET A 19 8.00 15.58 -7.01
C MET A 19 8.92 16.18 -5.94
N MET A 20 8.33 16.90 -4.98
CA MET A 20 9.07 17.50 -3.87
C MET A 20 9.57 16.48 -2.86
N ASP A 21 8.86 15.38 -2.66
CA ASP A 21 9.31 14.30 -1.80
C ASP A 21 10.50 13.57 -2.42
N CYS A 22 10.48 13.33 -3.73
CA CYS A 22 11.60 12.76 -4.47
C CYS A 22 12.84 13.66 -4.39
N LYS A 23 12.68 14.97 -4.63
CA LYS A 23 13.79 15.93 -4.52
C LYS A 23 14.38 15.95 -3.12
N LYS A 24 13.55 16.01 -2.08
CA LYS A 24 14.00 15.97 -0.68
C LYS A 24 14.72 14.66 -0.36
N ALA A 25 14.16 13.52 -0.75
CA ALA A 25 14.78 12.22 -0.53
C ALA A 25 16.17 12.13 -1.16
N LEU A 26 16.34 12.65 -2.37
CA LEU A 26 17.65 12.72 -3.03
C LEU A 26 18.62 13.66 -2.31
N GLN A 27 18.15 14.79 -1.77
CA GLN A 27 18.99 15.69 -0.98
C GLN A 27 19.51 15.03 0.30
N GLU A 28 18.63 14.35 1.05
CA GLU A 28 18.97 13.66 2.30
C GLU A 28 19.90 12.46 2.10
N THR A 29 19.87 11.86 0.91
CA THR A 29 20.64 10.66 0.58
C THR A 29 21.86 10.94 -0.30
N GLY A 30 22.17 12.23 -0.52
CA GLY A 30 23.32 12.65 -1.32
C GLY A 30 23.23 12.25 -2.80
N GLY A 31 22.02 12.05 -3.33
CA GLY A 31 21.75 11.66 -4.72
C GLY A 31 21.72 10.15 -4.98
N ASP A 32 21.87 9.31 -3.95
CA ASP A 32 21.78 7.84 -4.08
C ASP A 32 20.33 7.39 -4.25
N ILE A 33 19.98 6.95 -5.47
CA ILE A 33 18.62 6.52 -5.82
C ILE A 33 18.13 5.37 -4.95
N LYS A 34 18.98 4.38 -4.61
CA LYS A 34 18.55 3.22 -3.81
C LYS A 34 18.22 3.67 -2.39
N LYS A 35 19.11 4.45 -1.77
CA LYS A 35 18.85 5.01 -0.45
C LYS A 35 17.64 5.94 -0.45
N ALA A 36 17.43 6.71 -1.52
CA ALA A 36 16.27 7.58 -1.64
C ALA A 36 14.95 6.80 -1.71
N ILE A 37 14.93 5.63 -2.37
CA ILE A 37 13.77 4.74 -2.37
C ILE A 37 13.47 4.24 -0.95
N ASP A 38 14.47 3.77 -0.22
CA ASP A 38 14.29 3.29 1.16
C ASP A 38 13.84 4.42 2.09
N TYR A 39 14.41 5.61 1.93
CA TYR A 39 14.00 6.81 2.65
C TYR A 39 12.53 7.16 2.37
N LEU A 40 12.10 7.15 1.11
CA LEU A 40 10.71 7.40 0.73
C LEU A 40 9.76 6.34 1.30
N ARG A 41 10.18 5.07 1.34
CA ARG A 41 9.39 3.98 1.92
C ARG A 41 9.19 4.18 3.42
N GLN A 42 10.26 4.48 4.16
CA GLN A 42 10.18 4.79 5.60
C GLN A 42 9.30 6.01 5.88
N LYS A 43 9.49 7.09 5.11
CA LYS A 43 8.66 8.30 5.22
C LYS A 43 7.19 8.01 4.90
N GLY A 44 6.93 7.18 3.89
CA GLY A 44 5.59 6.75 3.50
C GLY A 44 4.84 6.05 4.64
N LEU A 45 5.52 5.19 5.39
CA LEU A 45 4.96 4.53 6.58
C LEU A 45 4.53 5.55 7.64
N ALA A 46 5.37 6.54 7.93
CA ALA A 46 5.03 7.60 8.88
C ALA A 46 3.85 8.46 8.42
N VAL A 47 3.74 8.73 7.11
CA VAL A 47 2.59 9.44 6.54
C VAL A 47 1.32 8.59 6.64
N ALA A 48 1.39 7.28 6.35
CA ALA A 48 0.26 6.36 6.47
C ALA A 48 -0.26 6.30 7.92
N GLN A 49 0.65 6.18 8.91
CA GLN A 49 0.28 6.21 10.33
C GLN A 49 -0.44 7.50 10.73
N LYS A 50 0.02 8.66 10.26
CA LYS A 50 -0.66 9.95 10.51
C LYS A 50 -2.05 10.03 9.89
N ARG A 51 -2.35 9.22 8.87
CA ARG A 51 -3.65 9.17 8.19
C ARG A 51 -4.57 8.07 8.71
N ALA A 52 -4.07 7.14 9.54
CA ALA A 52 -4.83 5.98 10.01
C ALA A 52 -6.10 6.34 10.79
N GLY A 53 -6.14 7.52 11.44
CA GLY A 53 -7.32 8.01 12.17
C GLY A 53 -8.34 8.77 11.30
N ARG A 54 -8.13 8.88 9.98
CA ARG A 54 -9.09 9.55 9.10
C ARG A 54 -10.25 8.63 8.77
N THR A 55 -11.44 9.20 8.69
CA THR A 55 -12.62 8.48 8.24
C THR A 55 -12.50 8.11 6.76
N THR A 56 -12.76 6.83 6.45
CA THR A 56 -12.81 6.29 5.08
C THR A 56 -14.21 5.75 4.80
N SER A 57 -15.09 6.59 4.24
CA SER A 57 -16.48 6.23 3.96
C SER A 57 -16.72 5.68 2.55
N GLU A 58 -15.71 5.75 1.68
CA GLU A 58 -15.73 5.21 0.33
C GLU A 58 -14.88 3.94 0.25
N GLY A 59 -14.91 3.22 -0.86
CA GLY A 59 -14.11 2.01 -1.02
C GLY A 59 -14.61 1.07 -2.10
N MET A 60 -14.20 -0.19 -1.96
CA MET A 60 -14.62 -1.28 -2.84
C MET A 60 -14.80 -2.57 -2.05
N VAL A 61 -15.90 -3.27 -2.34
CA VAL A 61 -16.05 -4.69 -2.02
C VAL A 61 -15.62 -5.48 -3.25
N GLN A 62 -14.68 -6.41 -3.08
CA GLN A 62 -14.16 -7.27 -4.13
C GLN A 62 -14.44 -8.73 -3.80
N SER A 63 -14.87 -9.48 -4.81
CA SER A 63 -15.04 -10.92 -4.73
C SER A 63 -13.99 -11.64 -5.58
N TYR A 64 -13.41 -12.71 -5.07
CA TYR A 64 -12.52 -13.59 -5.82
C TYR A 64 -12.91 -15.05 -5.63
N ILE A 65 -13.10 -15.76 -6.73
CA ILE A 65 -13.37 -17.20 -6.74
C ILE A 65 -12.14 -17.92 -7.32
N HIS A 66 -11.47 -18.71 -6.48
CA HIS A 66 -10.30 -19.47 -6.91
C HIS A 66 -10.69 -20.64 -7.81
N ALA A 67 -9.74 -21.07 -8.65
CA ALA A 67 -9.95 -22.05 -9.71
C ALA A 67 -10.74 -23.29 -9.24
N GLY A 68 -11.78 -23.65 -9.99
CA GLY A 68 -12.68 -24.78 -9.66
C GLY A 68 -13.79 -24.45 -8.66
N GLY A 69 -13.92 -23.20 -8.21
CA GLY A 69 -15.09 -22.72 -7.46
C GLY A 69 -15.14 -23.17 -5.99
N ARG A 70 -14.05 -23.72 -5.46
CA ARG A 70 -14.01 -24.29 -4.09
C ARG A 70 -13.67 -23.27 -3.00
N ILE A 71 -13.00 -22.18 -3.36
CA ILE A 71 -12.59 -21.11 -2.43
C ILE A 71 -13.16 -19.81 -2.99
N GLY A 72 -13.92 -19.12 -2.14
CA GLY A 72 -14.44 -17.79 -2.41
C GLY A 72 -13.98 -16.82 -1.34
N VAL A 73 -13.54 -15.64 -1.75
CA VAL A 73 -13.15 -14.54 -0.87
C VAL A 73 -14.02 -13.33 -1.18
N LEU A 74 -14.48 -12.68 -0.13
CA LEU A 74 -15.06 -11.34 -0.18
C LEU A 74 -14.21 -10.44 0.72
N VAL A 75 -13.79 -9.29 0.21
CA VAL A 75 -12.99 -8.32 0.97
C VAL A 75 -13.50 -6.92 0.72
N GLU A 76 -13.65 -6.14 1.79
CA GLU A 76 -13.91 -4.70 1.74
C GLU A 76 -12.60 -3.95 1.98
N VAL A 77 -12.30 -2.97 1.13
CA VAL A 77 -11.18 -2.06 1.32
C VAL A 77 -11.69 -0.64 1.18
N ASN A 78 -11.59 0.13 2.27
CA ASN A 78 -12.06 1.50 2.32
C ASN A 78 -10.96 2.51 1.92
N CYS A 79 -11.40 3.66 1.42
CA CYS A 79 -10.59 4.83 1.13
C CYS A 79 -11.37 6.13 1.41
N GLU A 80 -10.68 7.28 1.36
CA GLU A 80 -11.31 8.58 1.67
C GLU A 80 -12.28 9.06 0.57
N THR A 81 -12.05 8.71 -0.70
CA THR A 81 -12.81 9.25 -1.85
C THR A 81 -13.15 8.21 -2.90
N ASP A 82 -14.28 8.39 -3.57
CA ASP A 82 -14.75 7.52 -4.66
C ASP A 82 -13.80 7.55 -5.88
N PHE A 83 -13.16 8.69 -6.16
CA PHE A 83 -12.13 8.81 -7.18
C PHE A 83 -10.98 7.83 -6.97
N THR A 84 -10.58 7.60 -5.72
CA THR A 84 -9.54 6.62 -5.38
C THR A 84 -10.06 5.20 -5.65
N ALA A 85 -11.25 4.88 -5.17
CA ALA A 85 -11.89 3.57 -5.38
C ALA A 85 -12.07 3.20 -6.85
N LYS A 86 -12.31 4.20 -7.71
CA LYS A 86 -12.50 4.05 -9.16
C LYS A 86 -11.19 3.95 -9.94
N SER A 87 -10.03 4.20 -9.32
CA SER A 87 -8.74 4.14 -10.01
C SER A 87 -8.31 2.69 -10.29
N GLU A 88 -7.72 2.44 -11.46
CA GLU A 88 -7.26 1.10 -11.86
C GLU A 88 -6.27 0.51 -10.84
N ALA A 89 -5.35 1.33 -10.33
CA ALA A 89 -4.37 0.91 -9.32
C ALA A 89 -5.02 0.43 -8.01
N PHE A 90 -6.09 1.09 -7.56
CA PHE A 90 -6.81 0.65 -6.37
C PHE A 90 -7.57 -0.66 -6.64
N GLN A 91 -8.25 -0.76 -7.77
CA GLN A 91 -8.99 -1.98 -8.15
C GLN A 91 -8.07 -3.20 -8.27
N GLU A 92 -6.90 -3.02 -8.89
CA GLU A 92 -5.87 -4.05 -8.98
C GLU A 92 -5.34 -4.44 -7.59
N PHE A 93 -5.08 -3.46 -6.73
CA PHE A 93 -4.67 -3.72 -5.35
C PHE A 93 -5.68 -4.57 -4.59
N VAL A 94 -6.97 -4.20 -4.60
CA VAL A 94 -8.02 -4.95 -3.87
C VAL A 94 -8.20 -6.36 -4.44
N LYS A 95 -8.09 -6.52 -5.77
CA LYS A 95 -8.09 -7.84 -6.42
C LYS A 95 -6.92 -8.70 -5.96
N ASN A 96 -5.70 -8.15 -5.94
CA ASN A 96 -4.50 -8.85 -5.49
C ASN A 96 -4.61 -9.24 -4.00
N LEU A 97 -5.22 -8.38 -3.18
CA LEU A 97 -5.50 -8.67 -1.78
C LEU A 97 -6.47 -9.86 -1.65
N ALA A 98 -7.57 -9.88 -2.41
CA ALA A 98 -8.51 -10.99 -2.39
C ALA A 98 -7.86 -12.33 -2.80
N MET A 99 -6.99 -12.31 -3.81
CA MET A 99 -6.21 -13.48 -4.22
C MET A 99 -5.21 -13.93 -3.14
N HIS A 100 -4.58 -12.98 -2.45
CA HIS A 100 -3.67 -13.28 -1.35
C HIS A 100 -4.41 -13.97 -0.20
N ILE A 101 -5.57 -13.43 0.22
CA ILE A 101 -6.43 -14.03 1.25
C ILE A 101 -6.82 -15.46 0.87
N ALA A 102 -7.19 -15.69 -0.39
CA ALA A 102 -7.55 -17.03 -0.86
C ALA A 102 -6.38 -18.03 -0.74
N ALA A 103 -5.14 -17.56 -0.88
CA ALA A 103 -3.95 -18.39 -0.80
C ALA A 103 -3.42 -18.58 0.63
N THR A 104 -3.57 -17.58 1.50
CA THR A 104 -2.98 -17.60 2.85
C THR A 104 -3.97 -17.93 3.96
N ASN A 105 -5.28 -17.81 3.70
CA ASN A 105 -6.36 -18.06 4.67
C ASN A 105 -6.07 -17.44 6.06
N PRO A 106 -5.88 -16.10 6.14
CA PRO A 106 -5.52 -15.42 7.38
C PRO A 106 -6.65 -15.54 8.42
N LEU A 107 -6.26 -15.60 9.69
CA LEU A 107 -7.21 -15.73 10.81
C LEU A 107 -7.78 -14.39 11.30
N GLY A 108 -7.19 -13.27 10.88
CA GLY A 108 -7.56 -11.92 11.28
C GLY A 108 -6.95 -10.89 10.34
N ILE A 109 -7.44 -9.65 10.40
CA ILE A 109 -6.92 -8.52 9.61
C ILE A 109 -5.75 -7.88 10.34
N THR A 110 -5.88 -7.70 11.65
CA THR A 110 -4.80 -7.29 12.54
C THR A 110 -4.43 -8.39 13.53
N ARG A 111 -3.36 -8.17 14.29
CA ARG A 111 -2.89 -9.16 15.27
C ARG A 111 -3.92 -9.35 16.39
N GLU A 112 -4.63 -8.29 16.73
CA GLU A 112 -5.63 -8.24 17.78
C GLU A 112 -6.91 -9.01 17.43
N ASP A 113 -7.16 -9.26 16.14
CA ASP A 113 -8.30 -10.08 15.69
C ASP A 113 -8.07 -11.58 15.94
N VAL A 114 -6.82 -12.00 16.18
CA VAL A 114 -6.46 -13.41 16.35
C VAL A 114 -6.59 -13.79 17.84
N PRO A 115 -7.37 -14.84 18.18
CA PRO A 115 -7.52 -15.27 19.57
C PRO A 115 -6.18 -15.59 20.24
N GLU A 116 -6.00 -15.17 21.49
CA GLU A 116 -4.75 -15.37 22.24
C GLU A 116 -4.36 -16.85 22.31
N GLU A 117 -5.34 -17.76 22.39
CA GLU A 117 -5.07 -19.21 22.43
C GLU A 117 -4.41 -19.75 21.15
N VAL A 118 -4.54 -19.04 20.03
CA VAL A 118 -3.84 -19.36 18.79
C VAL A 118 -2.43 -18.78 18.76
N VAL A 119 -2.21 -17.64 19.42
CA VAL A 119 -0.92 -16.92 19.46
C VAL A 119 0.07 -17.59 20.43
N GLU A 120 -0.41 -18.17 21.52
CA GLU A 120 0.42 -18.78 22.57
C GLU A 120 0.88 -20.22 22.27
N ARG A 121 0.42 -20.83 21.18
CA ARG A 121 0.78 -22.20 20.76
C ARG A 121 2.00 -22.24 19.85
#